data_AF-K6Z7B7-F1
#
_entry.id   AF-K6Z7B7-F1
#
_cell.length_a   1.000
_cell.length_b   1.000
_cell.length_c   1.000
_cell.angle_alpha   90.00
_cell.angle_beta   90.00
_cell.angle_gamma   90.00
#
_symmetry.space_group_name_H-M   'P 1'
#
loop_
_entity.id
_entity.type
_entity.pdbx_description
1 polymer ?
#
loop_
_entity_poly.entity_id
_entity_poly.type
_entity_poly.pdbx_seq_one_letter_code
_entity_poly.pdbx_strand_id
1 'polypeptide(L)'
;WSEIQTLKPNLIGPFAAAGMDRNPVAKNAGKFMTLAGFLDYAKASNISGILIGIEHAAYLATRGLDVVDAVSNALIKSGYDKETKQQVFIQSEDPPVLSAFKKFPKFNRVFEIEFDIRDVSKPSVVEIKEFANAVKLRRSSAAQVDGFYLTGFNAVVERLRDADIQVHVGVL
;
A
#
# COMPACT_ATOMS: atom_id res chain seq x y z
N TRP A 1 2.37 -24.08 0.28
CA TRP A 1 2.22 -23.43 -1.04
C TRP A 1 1.42 -24.29 -2.00
N SER A 2 1.80 -25.55 -2.23
CA SER A 2 1.04 -26.50 -3.07
C SER A 2 -0.45 -26.55 -2.73
N GLU A 3 -0.80 -26.58 -1.44
CA GLU A 3 -2.19 -26.55 -0.96
C GLU A 3 -2.90 -25.23 -1.34
N ILE A 4 -2.26 -24.08 -1.15
CA ILE A 4 -2.81 -22.75 -1.49
C ILE A 4 -3.11 -22.65 -2.99
N GLN A 5 -2.28 -23.25 -3.85
CA GLN A 5 -2.50 -23.24 -5.29
C GLN A 5 -3.75 -24.04 -5.73
N THR A 6 -4.27 -24.92 -4.88
CA THR A 6 -5.53 -25.65 -5.15
C THR A 6 -6.78 -24.82 -4.84
N LEU A 7 -6.63 -23.74 -4.08
CA LEU A 7 -7.73 -22.88 -3.69
C LEU A 7 -8.23 -22.04 -4.87
N LYS A 8 -9.51 -21.68 -4.82
CA LYS A 8 -10.13 -20.78 -5.79
C LYS A 8 -10.15 -19.35 -5.22
N PRO A 9 -9.58 -18.35 -5.91
CA PRO A 9 -9.69 -16.96 -5.46
C PRO A 9 -11.15 -16.53 -5.48
N ASN A 10 -11.54 -15.59 -4.60
CA ASN A 10 -12.87 -15.00 -4.60
C ASN A 10 -12.76 -13.49 -4.88
N LEU A 11 -13.37 -13.01 -5.96
CA LEU A 11 -13.35 -11.59 -6.31
C LEU A 11 -14.42 -10.82 -5.52
N ILE A 12 -13.99 -10.25 -4.41
CA ILE A 12 -14.85 -9.43 -3.54
C ILE A 12 -14.97 -8.01 -4.12
N GLY A 13 -16.19 -7.48 -4.09
CA GLY A 13 -16.52 -6.11 -4.49
C GLY A 13 -17.03 -5.28 -3.31
N PRO A 14 -17.21 -3.96 -3.49
CA PRO A 14 -17.66 -3.05 -2.43
C PRO A 14 -19.06 -3.38 -1.87
N PHE A 15 -19.86 -4.15 -2.61
CA PHE A 15 -21.22 -4.56 -2.22
C PHE A 15 -21.31 -6.01 -1.74
N ALA A 16 -20.18 -6.65 -1.43
CA ALA A 16 -20.16 -8.04 -0.99
C ALA A 16 -20.96 -8.28 0.30
N ALA A 17 -20.98 -7.31 1.22
CA ALA A 17 -21.81 -7.37 2.43
C ALA A 17 -23.32 -7.40 2.12
N ALA A 18 -23.73 -6.86 0.98
CA ALA A 18 -25.10 -6.96 0.47
C ALA A 18 -25.33 -8.25 -0.36
N GLY A 19 -24.38 -9.19 -0.35
CA GLY A 19 -24.46 -10.45 -1.09
C GLY A 19 -24.24 -10.32 -2.60
N MET A 20 -23.73 -9.18 -3.08
CA MET A 20 -23.50 -8.97 -4.51
C MET A 20 -22.09 -9.39 -4.91
N ASP A 21 -22.00 -10.35 -5.83
CA ASP A 21 -20.75 -10.73 -6.47
C ASP A 21 -20.23 -9.58 -7.35
N ARG A 22 -18.91 -9.33 -7.33
CA ARG A 22 -18.29 -8.32 -8.19
C ARG A 22 -18.45 -8.65 -9.68
N ASN A 23 -18.29 -9.92 -10.02
CA ASN A 23 -18.56 -10.46 -11.36
C ASN A 23 -19.02 -11.92 -11.20
N PRO A 24 -20.33 -12.21 -11.23
CA PRO A 24 -20.85 -13.55 -11.02
C PRO A 24 -20.26 -14.60 -11.98
N VAL A 25 -20.05 -14.23 -13.24
CA VAL A 25 -19.53 -15.13 -14.29
C VAL A 25 -18.06 -15.46 -14.04
N ALA A 26 -17.27 -14.49 -13.61
CA ALA A 26 -15.83 -14.62 -13.40
C ALA A 26 -15.45 -14.66 -11.91
N LYS A 27 -16.36 -15.04 -11.00
CA LYS A 27 -16.20 -14.88 -9.55
C LYS A 27 -14.93 -15.52 -8.96
N ASN A 28 -14.45 -16.59 -9.60
CA ASN A 28 -13.23 -17.29 -9.22
C ASN A 28 -12.13 -17.24 -10.30
N ALA A 29 -12.25 -16.33 -11.28
CA ALA A 29 -11.22 -16.16 -12.30
C ALA A 29 -9.92 -15.64 -11.68
N GLY A 30 -8.79 -16.16 -12.17
CA GLY A 30 -7.45 -15.83 -11.68
C GLY A 30 -6.78 -16.98 -10.94
N LYS A 31 -5.61 -16.71 -10.38
CA LYS A 31 -4.81 -17.67 -9.60
C LYS A 31 -4.03 -16.93 -8.52
N PHE A 32 -3.77 -17.61 -7.41
CA PHE A 32 -2.83 -17.11 -6.42
C PHE A 32 -1.42 -17.11 -7.00
N MET A 33 -0.65 -16.10 -6.64
CA MET A 33 0.71 -15.89 -7.13
C MET A 33 1.64 -15.63 -5.95
N THR A 34 2.86 -16.17 -6.01
CA THR A 34 3.89 -15.83 -5.03
C THR A 34 4.36 -14.40 -5.25
N LEU A 35 4.96 -13.78 -4.24
CA LEU A 35 5.61 -12.48 -4.41
C LEU A 35 6.65 -12.51 -5.54
N ALA A 36 7.50 -13.53 -5.60
CA ALA A 36 8.48 -13.67 -6.68
C ALA A 36 7.82 -13.72 -8.07
N GLY A 37 6.75 -14.50 -8.23
CA GLY A 37 6.00 -14.56 -9.49
C GLY A 37 5.35 -13.23 -9.86
N PHE A 38 4.85 -12.48 -8.87
CA PHE A 38 4.32 -11.14 -9.07
C PHE A 38 5.41 -10.18 -9.57
N LEU A 39 6.56 -10.17 -8.92
CA LEU A 39 7.69 -9.31 -9.26
C LEU A 39 8.19 -9.59 -10.67
N ASP A 40 8.32 -10.86 -11.06
CA ASP A 40 8.75 -11.24 -12.41
C ASP A 40 7.71 -10.82 -13.47
N TYR A 41 6.42 -11.07 -13.19
CA TYR A 41 5.32 -10.65 -14.07
C TYR A 41 5.26 -9.13 -14.24
N ALA A 42 5.36 -8.39 -13.13
CA ALA A 42 5.31 -6.94 -13.12
C ALA A 42 6.50 -6.31 -13.86
N LYS A 43 7.70 -6.88 -13.68
CA LYS A 43 8.92 -6.43 -14.36
C LYS A 43 8.85 -6.67 -15.88
N ALA A 44 8.24 -7.77 -16.32
CA ALA A 44 8.01 -8.03 -17.74
C ALA A 44 6.87 -7.20 -18.35
N SER A 45 6.04 -6.55 -17.52
CA SER A 45 4.88 -5.78 -17.96
C SER A 45 5.22 -4.31 -18.23
N ASN A 46 4.48 -3.67 -19.14
CA ASN A 46 4.59 -2.25 -19.42
C ASN A 46 3.83 -1.39 -18.39
N ILE A 47 4.31 -1.38 -17.15
CA ILE A 47 3.76 -0.60 -16.02
C ILE A 47 4.78 0.42 -15.52
N SER A 48 4.30 1.49 -14.88
CA SER A 48 5.15 2.55 -14.31
C SER A 48 5.75 2.20 -12.94
N GLY A 49 5.20 1.20 -12.25
CA GLY A 49 5.68 0.80 -10.94
C GLY A 49 4.82 -0.25 -10.26
N ILE A 50 5.29 -0.70 -9.09
CA ILE A 50 4.62 -1.65 -8.22
C ILE A 50 4.39 -1.04 -6.84
N LEU A 51 3.32 -1.48 -6.17
CA LEU A 51 3.07 -1.17 -4.77
C LEU A 51 2.94 -2.48 -4.00
N ILE A 52 3.69 -2.60 -2.90
CA ILE A 52 3.67 -3.74 -2.00
C ILE A 52 3.22 -3.24 -0.63
N GLY A 53 2.04 -3.67 -0.20
CA GLY A 53 1.56 -3.50 1.17
C GLY A 53 2.18 -4.55 2.10
N ILE A 54 2.69 -4.10 3.24
CA ILE A 54 3.19 -4.96 4.31
C ILE A 54 2.31 -4.72 5.54
N GLU A 55 1.49 -5.73 5.84
CA GLU A 55 0.52 -5.70 6.93
C GLU A 55 0.96 -6.64 8.05
N HIS A 56 0.63 -6.26 9.30
CA HIS A 56 0.80 -7.09 10.50
C HIS A 56 2.23 -7.62 10.74
N ALA A 57 3.26 -6.90 10.30
CA ALA A 57 4.65 -7.34 10.39
C ALA A 57 5.08 -7.68 11.82
N ALA A 58 4.76 -6.82 12.80
CA ALA A 58 5.07 -7.06 14.20
C ALA A 58 4.44 -8.35 14.74
N TYR A 59 3.16 -8.60 14.41
CA TYR A 59 2.48 -9.84 14.78
C TYR A 59 3.13 -11.07 14.15
N LEU A 60 3.43 -11.01 12.85
CA LEU A 60 4.03 -12.12 12.11
C LEU A 60 5.44 -12.45 12.64
N ALA A 61 6.21 -11.44 13.05
CA ALA A 61 7.50 -11.65 13.70
C ALA A 61 7.36 -12.48 15.01
N THR A 62 6.30 -12.28 15.81
CA THR A 62 6.04 -13.13 16.99
C THR A 62 5.76 -14.60 16.66
N ARG A 63 5.45 -14.88 15.39
CA ARG A 63 5.23 -16.23 14.83
C ARG A 63 6.46 -16.76 14.09
N GLY A 64 7.60 -16.08 14.18
CA GLY A 64 8.84 -16.45 13.48
C GLY A 64 8.81 -16.14 11.99
N LEU A 65 7.92 -15.27 11.54
CA LEU A 65 7.78 -14.87 10.14
C LEU A 65 8.28 -13.43 9.95
N ASP A 66 9.51 -13.28 9.49
CA ASP A 66 10.07 -11.98 9.15
C ASP A 66 9.67 -11.57 7.72
N VAL A 67 8.54 -10.85 7.62
CA VAL A 67 8.01 -10.39 6.34
C VAL A 67 8.84 -9.24 5.76
N VAL A 68 9.45 -8.40 6.60
CA VAL A 68 10.26 -7.26 6.17
C VAL A 68 11.49 -7.75 5.43
N ASP A 69 12.19 -8.73 6.00
CA ASP A 69 13.34 -9.36 5.36
C ASP A 69 12.95 -10.20 4.15
N ALA A 70 11.84 -10.95 4.22
CA ALA A 70 11.35 -11.73 3.09
C ALA A 70 11.04 -10.84 1.87
N VAL A 71 10.33 -9.72 2.05
CA VAL A 71 10.02 -8.77 0.97
C VAL A 71 11.27 -8.06 0.48
N SER A 72 12.15 -7.59 1.38
CA SER A 72 13.43 -6.96 1.03
C SER A 72 14.26 -7.86 0.12
N ASN A 73 14.42 -9.14 0.52
CA ASN A 73 15.21 -10.11 -0.22
C ASN A 73 14.58 -10.47 -1.57
N ALA A 74 13.25 -10.57 -1.64
CA ALA A 74 12.55 -10.81 -2.90
C ALA A 74 12.76 -9.66 -3.89
N LEU A 75 12.67 -8.40 -3.43
CA LEU A 75 12.91 -7.22 -4.25
C LEU A 75 14.35 -7.16 -4.79
N ILE A 76 15.35 -7.44 -3.94
CA ILE A 76 16.76 -7.53 -4.36
C ILE A 76 16.96 -8.66 -5.37
N LYS A 77 16.41 -9.85 -5.10
CA LYS A 77 16.56 -11.01 -5.98
C LYS A 77 15.95 -10.78 -7.37
N SER A 78 14.81 -10.11 -7.43
CA SER A 78 14.17 -9.70 -8.69
C SER A 78 14.79 -8.43 -9.29
N GLY A 79 15.84 -7.87 -8.69
CA GLY A 79 16.61 -6.73 -9.18
C GLY A 79 15.87 -5.38 -9.13
N TYR A 80 14.87 -5.25 -8.27
CA TYR A 80 14.14 -3.99 -8.09
C TYR A 80 14.97 -2.93 -7.35
N ASP A 81 15.95 -3.32 -6.55
CA ASP A 81 16.92 -2.42 -5.89
C ASP A 81 17.75 -1.60 -6.90
N LYS A 82 17.96 -2.15 -8.10
CA LYS A 82 18.72 -1.54 -9.20
C LYS A 82 17.85 -0.99 -10.32
N GLU A 83 16.53 -1.21 -10.26
CA GLU A 83 15.59 -0.77 -11.28
C GLU A 83 15.57 0.76 -11.41
N THR A 84 15.35 1.25 -12.64
CA THR A 84 15.31 2.68 -12.95
C THR A 84 14.07 3.10 -13.72
N LYS A 85 13.37 2.14 -14.35
CA LYS A 85 12.17 2.42 -15.15
C LYS A 85 10.90 2.34 -14.34
N GLN A 86 10.82 1.36 -13.44
CA GLN A 86 9.64 1.10 -12.61
C GLN A 86 9.87 1.63 -11.19
N GLN A 87 8.90 2.38 -10.69
CA GLN A 87 8.90 2.82 -9.29
C GLN A 87 8.52 1.66 -8.36
N VAL A 88 9.04 1.68 -7.14
CA VAL A 88 8.67 0.73 -6.09
C VAL A 88 8.10 1.51 -4.92
N PHE A 89 6.87 1.20 -4.56
CA PHE A 89 6.17 1.73 -3.40
C PHE A 89 6.07 0.63 -2.33
N ILE A 90 6.57 0.90 -1.14
CA ILE A 90 6.40 0.08 0.05
C ILE A 90 5.41 0.77 0.95
N GLN A 91 4.26 0.14 1.20
CA GLN A 91 3.18 0.70 2.00
C GLN A 91 3.04 -0.06 3.31
N SER A 92 2.87 0.66 4.41
CA SER A 92 2.55 0.08 5.72
C SER A 92 1.99 1.14 6.67
N GLU A 93 1.21 0.71 7.65
CA GLU A 93 0.81 1.51 8.81
C GLU A 93 1.89 1.55 9.91
N ASP A 94 2.95 0.73 9.81
CA ASP A 94 3.97 0.55 10.84
C ASP A 94 5.26 1.34 10.51
N PRO A 95 5.59 2.43 11.24
CA PRO A 95 6.79 3.23 10.96
C PRO A 95 8.12 2.46 11.04
N PRO A 96 8.35 1.54 12.00
CA PRO A 96 9.45 0.58 11.96
C PRO A 96 9.60 -0.17 10.64
N VAL A 97 8.50 -0.67 10.05
CA VAL A 97 8.53 -1.36 8.76
C VAL A 97 9.07 -0.42 7.69
N LEU A 98 8.50 0.78 7.55
CA LEU A 98 8.93 1.76 6.54
C LEU A 98 10.38 2.19 6.75
N SER A 99 10.81 2.33 8.01
CA SER A 99 12.19 2.65 8.37
C SER A 99 13.18 1.58 7.92
N ALA A 100 12.83 0.30 7.97
CA ALA A 100 13.68 -0.79 7.48
C ALA A 100 13.96 -0.70 5.96
N PHE A 101 13.07 -0.05 5.19
CA PHE A 101 13.24 0.17 3.75
C PHE A 101 14.01 1.45 3.39
N LYS A 102 14.47 2.25 4.38
CA LYS A 102 15.37 3.39 4.12
C LYS A 102 16.68 3.00 3.42
N LYS A 103 17.11 1.74 3.59
CA LYS A 103 18.27 1.16 2.89
C LYS A 103 18.11 1.18 1.36
N PHE A 104 16.88 1.35 0.85
CA PHE A 104 16.58 1.49 -0.57
C PHE A 104 16.17 2.94 -0.89
N PRO A 105 17.13 3.83 -1.20
CA PRO A 105 16.85 5.26 -1.34
C PRO A 105 15.88 5.61 -2.48
N LYS A 106 15.76 4.75 -3.49
CA LYS A 106 14.86 4.92 -4.63
C LYS A 106 13.43 4.46 -4.36
N PHE A 107 13.17 3.74 -3.27
CA PHE A 107 11.84 3.24 -2.96
C PHE A 107 11.02 4.34 -2.29
N ASN A 108 9.79 4.48 -2.73
CA ASN A 108 8.80 5.32 -2.07
C ASN A 108 8.24 4.57 -0.87
N ARG A 109 8.34 5.17 0.31
CA ARG A 109 7.83 4.64 1.57
C ARG A 109 6.51 5.36 1.84
N VAL A 110 5.42 4.63 1.72
CA VAL A 110 4.04 5.12 1.80
C VAL A 110 3.48 4.79 3.20
N PHE A 111 3.33 5.82 4.03
CA PHE A 111 2.67 5.67 5.32
C PHE A 111 1.16 5.62 5.15
N GLU A 112 0.54 4.53 5.56
CA GLU A 112 -0.90 4.36 5.49
C GLU A 112 -1.57 4.84 6.77
N ILE A 113 -2.47 5.82 6.63
CA ILE A 113 -3.33 6.26 7.72
C ILE A 113 -4.71 5.66 7.49
N GLU A 114 -5.00 4.59 8.22
CA GLU A 114 -6.24 3.83 8.08
C GLU A 114 -7.46 4.50 8.73
N PHE A 115 -7.37 5.71 9.25
CA PHE A 115 -8.50 6.40 9.88
C PHE A 115 -8.65 7.82 9.38
N ASP A 116 -9.84 8.38 9.62
CA ASP A 116 -10.17 9.72 9.17
C ASP A 116 -9.40 10.76 10.00
N ILE A 117 -8.71 11.65 9.30
CA ILE A 117 -8.05 12.81 9.89
C ILE A 117 -8.53 14.08 9.21
N ARG A 118 -8.69 15.16 9.98
CA ARG A 118 -9.12 16.46 9.44
C ARG A 118 -7.99 17.46 9.33
N ASP A 119 -6.87 17.19 10.00
CA ASP A 119 -5.67 18.01 9.92
C ASP A 119 -4.41 17.16 10.18
N VAL A 120 -3.25 17.71 9.85
CA VAL A 120 -1.93 17.17 10.19
C VAL A 120 -1.09 18.28 10.80
N SER A 121 -0.61 18.07 12.03
CA SER A 121 0.18 19.08 12.73
C SER A 121 1.60 19.19 12.14
N LYS A 122 2.25 20.35 12.27
CA LYS A 122 3.65 20.52 11.85
C LYS A 122 4.59 19.47 12.49
N PRO A 123 4.51 19.17 13.80
CA PRO A 123 5.28 18.06 14.40
C PRO A 123 5.02 16.71 13.73
N SER A 124 3.77 16.37 13.44
CA SER A 124 3.43 15.10 12.78
C SER A 124 4.02 15.01 11.37
N VAL A 125 4.02 16.12 10.61
CA VAL A 125 4.68 16.17 9.29
C VAL A 125 6.18 15.91 9.41
N VAL A 126 6.84 16.49 10.42
CA VAL A 126 8.28 16.28 10.67
C VAL A 126 8.54 14.81 10.99
N GLU A 127 7.75 14.22 11.87
CA GLU A 127 7.87 12.81 12.26
C GLU A 127 7.64 11.87 11.07
N ILE A 128 6.61 12.10 10.25
CA ILE A 128 6.33 11.29 9.05
C ILE A 128 7.52 11.28 8.09
N LYS A 129 8.18 12.43 7.89
CA LYS A 129 9.37 12.52 7.02
C LYS A 129 10.53 11.66 7.50
N GLU A 130 10.59 11.36 8.79
CA GLU A 130 11.66 10.52 9.29
C GLU A 130 11.61 9.14 8.66
N PHE A 131 10.43 8.58 8.36
CA PHE A 131 10.29 7.21 7.87
C PHE A 131 9.60 7.07 6.50
N ALA A 132 8.84 8.07 6.06
CA ALA A 132 8.06 8.04 4.83
C ALA A 132 8.32 9.27 3.94
N ASN A 133 8.07 9.12 2.63
CA ASN A 133 8.05 10.23 1.67
C ASN A 133 6.71 10.31 0.92
N ALA A 134 5.79 9.41 1.23
CA ALA A 134 4.43 9.40 0.73
C ALA A 134 3.47 9.00 1.85
N VAL A 135 2.22 9.44 1.75
CA VAL A 135 1.13 9.09 2.67
C VAL A 135 -0.07 8.62 1.87
N LYS A 136 -0.69 7.52 2.29
CA LYS A 136 -1.99 7.08 1.82
C LYS A 136 -3.07 7.50 2.82
N LEU A 137 -4.10 8.19 2.33
CA LEU A 137 -5.22 8.69 3.10
C LEU A 137 -6.53 8.07 2.65
N ARG A 138 -7.48 7.93 3.58
CA ARG A 138 -8.90 7.76 3.23
C ARG A 138 -9.43 9.00 2.53
N ARG A 139 -10.44 8.82 1.69
CA ARG A 139 -11.09 9.92 0.95
C ARG A 139 -11.67 11.00 1.87
N SER A 140 -12.28 10.58 2.96
CA SER A 140 -12.82 11.41 4.05
C SER A 140 -11.76 12.29 4.73
N SER A 141 -10.49 11.86 4.71
CA SER A 141 -9.39 12.68 5.21
C SER A 141 -8.98 13.79 4.24
N ALA A 142 -9.25 13.64 2.94
CA ALA A 142 -9.00 14.66 1.94
C ALA A 142 -10.20 15.61 1.75
N ALA A 143 -11.41 15.07 1.77
CA ALA A 143 -12.64 15.79 1.44
C ALA A 143 -13.73 15.58 2.50
N GLN A 144 -14.43 16.65 2.84
CA GLN A 144 -15.58 16.64 3.74
C GLN A 144 -16.83 16.30 2.95
N VAL A 145 -17.55 15.29 3.40
CA VAL A 145 -18.79 14.83 2.77
C VAL A 145 -19.90 14.85 3.81
N ASP A 146 -21.03 15.45 3.46
CA ASP A 146 -22.27 15.37 4.24
C ASP A 146 -23.36 14.73 3.36
N GLY A 147 -23.83 13.55 3.78
CA GLY A 147 -24.68 12.69 2.96
C GLY A 147 -24.03 12.36 1.61
N PHE A 148 -24.60 12.87 0.52
CA PHE A 148 -24.13 12.68 -0.85
C PHE A 148 -23.41 13.91 -1.43
N TYR A 149 -23.19 14.96 -0.62
CA TYR A 149 -22.66 16.23 -1.07
C TYR A 149 -21.23 16.47 -0.57
N LEU A 150 -20.36 16.91 -1.47
CA LEU A 150 -19.06 17.48 -1.13
C LEU A 150 -19.28 18.85 -0.49
N THR A 151 -18.89 19.00 0.77
CA THR A 151 -19.09 20.25 1.54
C THR A 151 -17.80 21.07 1.69
N GLY A 152 -16.64 20.45 1.46
CA GLY A 152 -15.35 21.13 1.52
C GLY A 152 -14.17 20.18 1.41
N PHE A 153 -12.97 20.72 1.58
CA PHE A 153 -11.72 19.95 1.65
C PHE A 153 -11.04 20.18 3.01
N ASN A 154 -10.38 19.14 3.51
CA ASN A 154 -9.51 19.29 4.69
C ASN A 154 -8.14 19.81 4.24
N ALA A 155 -7.44 20.51 5.14
CA ALA A 155 -6.09 21.03 4.87
C ALA A 155 -5.00 19.93 4.82
N VAL A 156 -5.35 18.67 5.09
CA VAL A 156 -4.41 17.54 5.20
C VAL A 156 -3.57 17.38 3.92
N VAL A 157 -4.23 17.39 2.75
CA VAL A 157 -3.54 17.20 1.46
C VAL A 157 -2.58 18.34 1.19
N GLU A 158 -3.02 19.58 1.38
CA GLU A 158 -2.21 20.79 1.19
C GLU A 158 -0.97 20.76 2.10
N ARG A 159 -1.14 20.56 3.41
CA ARG A 159 -0.02 20.56 4.36
C ARG A 159 1.01 19.46 4.10
N LEU A 160 0.59 18.27 3.68
CA LEU A 160 1.51 17.19 3.31
C LEU A 160 2.28 17.55 2.04
N ARG A 161 1.59 18.12 1.04
CA ARG A 161 2.20 18.55 -0.24
C ARG A 161 3.16 19.71 -0.08
N ASP A 162 2.84 20.70 0.76
CA ASP A 162 3.72 21.82 1.13
C ASP A 162 5.00 21.35 1.81
N ALA A 163 4.98 20.13 2.37
CA ALA A 163 6.12 19.48 2.96
C ALA A 163 6.77 18.46 2.01
N ASP A 164 6.52 18.48 0.70
CA ASP A 164 7.08 17.54 -0.28
C ASP A 164 6.75 16.06 0.00
N ILE A 165 5.68 15.78 0.75
CA ILE A 165 5.17 14.42 0.96
C ILE A 165 4.16 14.11 -0.15
N GLN A 166 4.38 13.03 -0.88
CA GLN A 166 3.42 12.57 -1.90
C GLN A 166 2.13 12.09 -1.22
N VAL A 167 0.97 12.49 -1.74
CA VAL A 167 -0.32 12.07 -1.17
C VAL A 167 -1.05 11.16 -2.15
N HIS A 168 -1.45 9.99 -1.66
CA HIS A 168 -2.30 9.04 -2.36
C HIS A 168 -3.64 8.96 -1.64
N VAL A 169 -4.75 9.13 -2.36
CA VAL A 169 -6.08 8.99 -1.77
C VAL A 169 -6.65 7.63 -2.17
N GLY A 170 -6.85 6.76 -1.18
CA GLY A 170 -7.43 5.44 -1.36
C GLY A 170 -8.94 5.50 -1.58
N VAL A 171 -9.47 4.41 -2.15
CA VAL A 171 -10.92 4.18 -2.27
C VAL A 171 -11.32 3.25 -1.14
N LEU A 172 -12.36 3.66 -0.39
CA LEU A 172 -12.88 3.10 0.87
C LEU A 172 -12.12 3.60 2.10
#